data_AF-A0A352DQ13-F1
#
_entry.id   AF-A0A352DQ13-F1
#
_cell.length_a   1.000
_cell.length_b   1.000
_cell.length_c   1.000
_cell.angle_alpha   90.00
_cell.angle_beta   90.00
_cell.angle_gamma   90.00
#
_symmetry.space_group_name_H-M   'P 1'
#
loop_
_entity.id
_entity.type
_entity.pdbx_description
1 polymer ?
#
loop_
_entity_poly.entity_id
_entity_poly.type
_entity_poly.pdbx_seq_one_letter_code
_entity_poly.pdbx_strand_id
1 'polypeptide(L)' 'MITHEQRLEKTLGLGTLQIIVDTVTGVNYINTVGEGYSGLTPLLDSRGNVVVSPEYIGIGEDDSISD' A
#
# COMPACT_ATOMS: atom_id res chain seq x y z
N MET A 1 -6.54 2.61 -22.33
CA MET A 1 -6.54 3.14 -20.95
C MET A 1 -6.52 1.94 -20.04
N ILE A 2 -5.40 1.69 -19.34
CA ILE A 2 -5.31 0.59 -18.38
C ILE A 2 -5.54 1.20 -17.00
N THR A 3 -6.67 0.89 -16.40
CA THR A 3 -6.98 1.25 -15.02
C THR A 3 -6.06 0.42 -14.12
N HIS A 4 -5.12 1.07 -13.45
CA HIS A 4 -4.25 0.41 -12.47
C HIS A 4 -5.02 0.30 -11.16
N GLU A 5 -5.55 -0.87 -10.87
CA GLU A 5 -6.16 -1.17 -9.58
C GLU A 5 -5.05 -1.58 -8.60
N GLN A 6 -4.75 -0.71 -7.64
CA GLN A 6 -3.83 -0.99 -6.53
C GLN A 6 -4.66 -1.31 -5.28
N ARG A 7 -4.60 -2.52 -4.74
CA ARG A 7 -5.23 -2.81 -3.44
C ARG A 7 -4.53 -3.94 -2.69
N LEU A 8 -3.78 -3.58 -1.65
CA LEU A 8 -3.44 -4.49 -0.57
C LEU A 8 -3.80 -3.83 0.77
N GLU A 9 -4.97 -4.17 1.31
CA GLU A 9 -5.47 -3.61 2.56
C GLU A 9 -5.12 -4.53 3.73
N LYS A 10 -4.17 -4.10 4.57
CA LYS A 10 -4.07 -4.64 5.94
C LYS A 10 -4.83 -3.73 6.88
N THR A 11 -6.06 -4.13 7.19
CA THR A 11 -6.88 -3.47 8.22
C THR A 11 -6.33 -3.84 9.59
N LEU A 12 -5.74 -2.88 10.29
CA LEU A 12 -5.47 -3.02 11.71
C LEU A 12 -6.80 -2.90 12.44
N GLY A 13 -7.05 -3.74 13.46
CA GLY A 13 -8.34 -3.93 14.15
C GLY A 13 -8.92 -2.72 14.91
N LEU A 14 -8.64 -1.50 14.47
CA LEU A 14 -9.15 -0.23 14.96
C LEU A 14 -9.91 0.52 13.85
N GLY A 15 -10.69 -0.18 13.00
CA GLY A 15 -11.78 0.32 12.13
C GLY A 15 -11.57 1.52 11.19
N THR A 16 -10.44 2.21 11.24
CA THR A 16 -10.21 3.55 10.69
C THR A 16 -8.77 3.79 10.25
N LEU A 17 -7.89 2.79 10.37
CA LEU A 17 -6.47 2.90 10.02
C LEU A 17 -6.10 1.83 8.99
N GLN A 18 -5.61 2.28 7.85
CA GLN A 18 -5.12 1.45 6.75
C GLN A 18 -3.66 1.79 6.45
N ILE A 19 -2.90 0.79 5.99
CA ILE A 19 -1.61 1.01 5.34
C ILE A 19 -1.81 0.89 3.83
N ILE A 20 -1.42 1.91 3.08
CA ILE A 20 -1.45 1.93 1.62
C ILE A 20 -0.02 1.92 1.10
N VAL A 21 0.23 1.14 0.05
CA VAL A 21 1.52 1.08 -0.63
C VAL A 21 1.37 1.68 -2.02
N ASP A 22 2.13 2.73 -2.32
CA ASP A 22 2.27 3.22 -3.69
C ASP A 22 3.18 2.25 -4.45
N THR A 23 2.60 1.51 -5.40
CA THR A 23 3.35 0.50 -6.17
C THR A 23 4.29 1.08 -7.22
N VAL A 24 4.23 2.40 -7.51
CA VAL A 24 5.17 3.06 -8.42
C VAL A 24 6.45 3.46 -7.68
N THR A 25 6.33 3.92 -6.44
CA THR A 25 7.46 4.44 -5.65
C THR A 25 7.92 3.52 -4.53
N GLY A 26 7.11 2.52 -4.16
CA GLY A 26 7.31 1.66 -2.99
C GLY A 26 6.98 2.33 -1.66
N VAL A 27 6.53 3.59 -1.65
CA VAL A 27 6.27 4.35 -0.42
C VAL A 27 5.05 3.79 0.32
N ASN A 28 5.17 3.68 1.64
CA ASN A 28 4.09 3.26 2.53
C ASN A 28 3.46 4.47 3.23
N TYR A 29 2.13 4.47 3.34
CA TYR A 29 1.36 5.54 3.97
C TYR A 29 0.43 5.01 5.05
N ILE A 30 0.33 5.75 6.16
CA ILE A 30 -0.81 5.60 7.09
C ILE A 30 -1.96 6.43 6.53
N ASN A 31 -3.08 5.76 6.33
CA ASN A 31 -4.33 6.36 5.92
C ASN A 31 -5.36 6.25 7.05
N THR A 32 -5.89 7.40 7.49
CA THR A 32 -7.03 7.43 8.40
C THR A 32 -8.33 7.56 7.60
N VAL A 33 -9.25 6.63 7.81
CA VAL A 33 -10.55 6.57 7.13
C VAL A 33 -11.66 6.71 8.17
N GLY A 34 -12.47 7.75 8.04
CA GLY A 34 -13.59 8.04 8.95
C GLY A 34 -14.17 9.44 8.72
N GLU A 35 -15.35 9.69 9.28
CA GLU A 35 -15.98 11.02 9.20
C GLU A 35 -15.19 12.04 10.00
N GLY A 36 -14.70 13.09 9.32
CA GLY A 36 -14.07 14.26 9.93
C GLY A 36 -12.55 14.31 9.89
N TYR A 37 -11.85 13.21 9.59
CA TYR A 37 -10.37 13.18 9.54
C TYR A 37 -9.85 12.22 8.46
N SER A 38 -9.63 12.75 7.26
CA SER A 38 -8.87 12.06 6.20
C SER A 38 -7.44 12.56 6.19
N GLY A 39 -6.47 11.65 6.35
CA GLY A 39 -5.06 11.99 6.34
C GLY A 39 -4.24 10.85 5.73
N LEU A 40 -3.30 11.22 4.86
CA LEU A 40 -2.41 10.30 4.17
C LEU A 40 -0.97 10.73 4.48
N THR A 41 -0.32 10.04 5.42
CA THR A 41 0.99 10.42 5.96
C THR A 41 2.03 9.37 5.59
N PRO A 42 3.18 9.73 4.99
CA PRO A 42 4.23 8.77 4.69
C PRO A 42 4.84 8.21 5.97
N LEU A 43 5.17 6.93 5.96
CA LEU A 43 5.98 6.35 7.03
C LEU A 43 7.41 6.86 6.92
N LEU A 44 7.94 7.36 8.04
CA LEU A 44 9.30 7.91 8.12
C LEU A 44 10.16 7.07 9.07
N ASP A 45 11.45 6.97 8.77
CA ASP A 45 12.45 6.45 9.69
C ASP A 45 12.82 7.48 10.78
N SER A 46 13.68 7.09 11.72
CA SER A 46 14.15 7.97 12.81
C SER A 46 14.90 9.23 12.36
N ARG A 47 15.32 9.30 11.10
CA ARG A 47 16.04 10.42 10.49
C ARG A 47 15.11 11.29 9.62
N GLY A 48 13.82 10.94 9.52
CA GLY A 48 12.84 11.63 8.69
C GLY A 48 12.86 11.22 7.22
N ASN A 49 13.56 10.15 6.84
CA ASN A 49 13.51 9.63 5.46
C ASN A 49 12.28 8.75 5.27
N VAL A 50 11.74 8.75 4.05
CA VAL A 50 10.59 7.91 3.68
C VAL A 50 10.97 6.43 3.70
N VAL A 51 10.12 5.61 4.32
CA VAL A 51 10.24 4.15 4.33
C VAL A 51 9.58 3.58 3.08
N VAL A 52 10.39 2.96 2.23
CA VAL A 52 9.94 2.24 1.04
C VAL A 52 10.00 0.73 1.26
N SER A 53 8.98 0.02 0.80
CA SER A 53 9.02 -1.43 0.71
C SER A 53 9.82 -1.82 -0.54
N PRO A 54 10.76 -2.78 -0.45
CA PRO A 54 11.29 -3.45 -1.64
C PRO A 54 10.11 -4.01 -2.42
N GLU A 55 10.17 -3.91 -3.75
CA GLU A 55 9.07 -4.28 -4.65
C GLU A 55 8.31 -5.52 -4.16
N TYR A 56 6.98 -5.44 -4.20
CA TYR A 56 6.14 -6.63 -4.13
C TYR A 56 6.52 -7.48 -5.34
N ILE A 57 7.38 -8.49 -5.13
CA ILE A 57 7.46 -9.62 -6.04
C ILE A 57 6.11 -10.29 -5.91
N GLY A 58 5.17 -9.90 -6.78
CA GLY A 58 4.08 -10.78 -7.11
C GLY A 58 4.75 -12.10 -7.47
N ILE A 59 4.56 -13.12 -6.64
CA ILE A 59 4.63 -14.47 -7.18
C ILE A 59 3.73 -14.42 -8.39
N GLY A 60 4.32 -14.48 -9.58
CA GLY A 60 3.56 -14.43 -10.81
C GLY A 60 2.45 -15.45 -10.65
N GLU A 61 1.20 -15.05 -10.89
CA GLU A 61 0.24 -16.06 -11.27
C GLU A 61 0.83 -16.66 -12.55
N ASP A 62 1.34 -17.87 -12.39
CA ASP A 62 1.83 -18.67 -13.49
C ASP A 62 0.61 -18.99 -14.36
N ASP A 63 0.31 -18.09 -15.28
CA ASP A 63 -0.71 -18.29 -16.31
C ASP A 63 -0.25 -19.32 -17.36
N SER A 64 0.83 -20.09 -17.11
CA SER A 64 1.07 -21.34 -17.85
C SER A 64 0.20 -22.48 -17.31
N ILE A 65 -1.12 -22.31 -17.43
CA ILE A 65 -1.97 -23.47 -17.72
C ILE A 65 -1.69 -23.83 -19.19
N SER A 66 -0.73 -24.74 -19.35
CA SER A 66 -0.60 -25.55 -20.55
C SER A 66 -1.79 -26.52 -20.65
N ASP A 67 -2.26 -26.65 -21.90
CA ASP A 67 -3.32 -27.51 -22.49
C ASP A 67 -4.76 -26.97 -22.47
#